data_AF-K9X5M8-F1
#
_entry.id   AF-K9X5M8-F1
#
_cell.length_a   1.000
_cell.length_b   1.000
_cell.length_c   1.000
_cell.angle_alpha   90.00
_cell.angle_beta   90.00
_cell.angle_gamma   90.00
#
_symmetry.space_group_name_H-M   'P 1'
#
loop_
_entity.id
_entity.type
_entity.pdbx_description
1 polymer ?
#
loop_
_entity_poly.entity_id
_entity_poly.type
_entity_poly.pdbx_seq_one_letter_code
_entity_poly.pdbx_strand_id
1 'polypeptide(L)'
;MKIPGLGGNRLLKSKSPERKSKTITQPLAHWHPRIRQLLDWTVTVGSVLLCLWLLPTRLPGMELLGIGPNWLLIWVVAWSVKRPVFVGALAGIVLGMLQDGFTSPDPTHALSLGIVGMLTSLIQKQRFIQEDFISIALIVFVMAVLSETIFGLQLTLMRDGYGGQSLRQVESIWKYYQVVALASSILSSLWAPVVYYPLNRWWQQMKLLDQS
;
A
#
# COMPACT_ATOMS: atom_id res chain seq x y z
N MET A 1 -25.33 -73.94 4.23
CA MET A 1 -25.97 -72.73 4.82
C MET A 1 -25.27 -71.50 4.26
N LYS A 2 -26.05 -70.57 3.69
CA LYS A 2 -25.61 -69.34 3.02
C LYS A 2 -26.00 -68.17 3.93
N ILE A 3 -25.07 -67.29 4.29
CA ILE A 3 -25.37 -66.02 4.95
C ILE A 3 -24.85 -64.90 4.03
N PRO A 4 -25.71 -64.02 3.49
CA PRO A 4 -25.29 -62.88 2.70
C PRO A 4 -25.30 -61.59 3.54
N GLY A 5 -24.40 -60.64 3.24
CA GLY A 5 -24.69 -59.23 3.50
C GLY A 5 -23.50 -58.35 3.86
N LEU A 6 -23.44 -57.21 3.14
CA LEU A 6 -22.67 -55.98 3.34
C LEU A 6 -21.23 -56.02 2.79
N GLY A 7 -20.93 -55.42 1.63
CA GLY A 7 -21.30 -54.07 1.19
C GLY A 7 -20.19 -53.12 1.68
N GLY A 8 -19.15 -52.83 0.90
CA GLY A 8 -19.22 -52.11 -0.37
C GLY A 8 -18.69 -50.69 -0.15
N ASN A 9 -17.44 -50.47 -0.57
CA ASN A 9 -16.74 -49.19 -0.79
C ASN A 9 -17.51 -47.88 -0.57
N ARG A 10 -16.92 -46.96 0.21
CA ARG A 10 -16.66 -45.58 -0.23
C ARG A 10 -15.77 -44.81 0.76
N LEU A 11 -14.51 -44.64 0.35
CA LEU A 11 -13.64 -43.55 0.79
C LEU A 11 -14.38 -42.21 0.62
N LEU A 12 -14.72 -41.57 1.73
CA LEU A 12 -15.14 -40.18 1.75
C LEU A 12 -13.90 -39.31 1.48
N LYS A 13 -13.57 -39.16 0.20
CA LYS A 13 -12.62 -38.15 -0.29
C LYS A 13 -13.24 -36.79 -0.01
N SER A 14 -12.72 -36.09 1.00
CA SER A 14 -13.12 -34.71 1.29
C SER A 14 -12.89 -33.87 0.02
N LYS A 15 -13.94 -33.19 -0.43
CA LYS A 15 -13.86 -32.31 -1.59
C LYS A 15 -12.97 -31.13 -1.21
N SER A 16 -11.77 -31.10 -1.78
CA SER A 16 -10.82 -29.99 -1.75
C SER A 16 -11.51 -28.68 -2.15
N PRO A 17 -11.30 -27.56 -1.42
CA PRO A 17 -11.86 -26.24 -1.74
C PRO A 17 -11.18 -25.57 -2.96
N GLU A 18 -10.24 -26.23 -3.65
CA GLU A 18 -9.51 -25.68 -4.81
C GLU A 18 -10.37 -25.38 -6.05
N ARG A 19 -11.63 -25.83 -6.12
CA ARG A 19 -12.38 -25.75 -7.38
C ARG A 19 -13.01 -24.37 -7.67
N LYS A 20 -13.07 -23.45 -6.70
CA LYS A 20 -13.72 -22.13 -6.90
C LYS A 20 -12.78 -21.01 -7.37
N SER A 21 -11.46 -21.17 -7.33
CA SER A 21 -10.52 -20.16 -7.84
C SER A 21 -10.25 -20.26 -9.35
N LYS A 22 -10.54 -21.42 -9.97
CA LYS A 22 -10.25 -21.72 -11.38
C LYS A 22 -11.18 -21.06 -12.40
N THR A 23 -12.33 -20.51 -12.00
CA THR A 23 -13.35 -20.05 -12.96
C THR A 23 -13.20 -18.60 -13.39
N ILE A 24 -12.41 -17.77 -12.69
CA ILE A 24 -12.20 -16.35 -13.05
C ILE A 24 -10.95 -16.17 -13.94
N THR A 25 -10.03 -17.12 -13.97
CA THR A 25 -8.73 -16.99 -14.66
C THR A 25 -8.76 -17.35 -16.16
N GLN A 26 -9.81 -18.00 -16.64
CA GLN A 26 -9.86 -18.49 -18.03
C GLN A 26 -10.01 -17.42 -19.13
N PRO A 27 -10.73 -16.29 -18.97
CA PRO A 27 -10.88 -15.34 -20.09
C PRO A 27 -9.59 -14.56 -20.39
N LEU A 28 -8.77 -14.23 -19.37
CA LEU A 28 -7.56 -13.41 -19.54
C LEU A 28 -6.33 -14.22 -20.00
N ALA A 29 -6.29 -15.53 -19.72
CA ALA A 29 -5.19 -16.42 -20.10
C ALA A 29 -5.03 -16.65 -21.61
N HIS A 30 -6.02 -16.24 -22.42
CA HIS A 30 -5.96 -16.35 -23.88
C HIS A 30 -5.51 -15.04 -24.55
N TRP A 31 -5.37 -13.96 -23.78
CA TRP A 31 -5.06 -12.64 -24.34
C TRP A 31 -3.58 -12.50 -24.65
N HIS A 32 -3.27 -11.77 -25.74
CA HIS A 32 -1.91 -11.53 -26.20
C HIS A 32 -1.07 -10.81 -25.12
N PRO A 33 0.22 -11.13 -24.93
CA PRO A 33 1.04 -10.62 -23.83
C PRO A 33 1.12 -9.08 -23.77
N ARG A 34 1.10 -8.41 -24.93
CA ARG A 34 1.06 -6.94 -24.98
C ARG A 34 -0.20 -6.34 -24.36
N ILE A 35 -1.34 -7.00 -24.52
CA ILE A 35 -2.62 -6.50 -23.98
C ILE A 35 -2.66 -6.71 -22.46
N ARG A 36 -2.08 -7.81 -21.96
CA ARG A 36 -1.89 -8.05 -20.52
C ARG A 36 -1.01 -6.97 -19.88
N GLN A 37 0.10 -6.63 -20.53
CA GLN A 37 0.99 -5.58 -20.06
C GLN A 37 0.27 -4.22 -20.05
N LEU A 38 -0.45 -3.87 -21.12
CA LEU A 38 -1.26 -2.64 -21.15
C LEU A 38 -2.31 -2.60 -20.03
N LEU A 39 -2.96 -3.72 -19.74
CA LEU A 39 -3.96 -3.81 -18.68
C LEU A 39 -3.33 -3.62 -17.29
N ASP A 40 -2.17 -4.23 -17.02
CA ASP A 40 -1.44 -4.04 -15.76
C ASP A 40 -1.00 -2.59 -15.57
N TRP A 41 -0.48 -1.96 -16.63
CA TRP A 41 -0.14 -0.54 -16.63
C TRP A 41 -1.37 0.33 -16.40
N THR A 42 -2.50 0.02 -17.04
CA THR A 42 -3.75 0.76 -16.89
C THR A 42 -4.29 0.67 -15.46
N VAL A 43 -4.25 -0.51 -14.84
CA VAL A 43 -4.68 -0.68 -13.44
C VAL A 43 -3.71 0.01 -12.47
N THR A 44 -2.41 -0.05 -12.74
CA THR A 44 -1.40 0.62 -11.91
C THR A 44 -1.58 2.14 -11.98
N VAL A 45 -1.66 2.72 -13.18
CA VAL A 45 -1.89 4.16 -13.36
C VAL A 45 -3.27 4.57 -12.83
N GLY A 46 -4.31 3.79 -13.13
CA GLY A 46 -5.67 4.05 -12.67
C GLY A 46 -5.80 4.04 -11.15
N SER A 47 -5.10 3.14 -10.47
CA SER A 47 -5.08 3.11 -9.00
C SER A 47 -4.33 4.30 -8.39
N VAL A 48 -3.23 4.75 -8.98
CA VAL A 48 -2.55 6.00 -8.57
C VAL A 48 -3.47 7.21 -8.76
N LEU A 49 -4.10 7.33 -9.93
CA LEU A 49 -5.03 8.43 -10.22
C LEU A 49 -6.22 8.43 -9.26
N LEU A 50 -6.74 7.25 -8.91
CA LEU A 50 -7.79 7.10 -7.90
C LEU A 50 -7.30 7.56 -6.52
N CYS A 51 -6.08 7.18 -6.10
CA CYS A 51 -5.49 7.66 -4.85
C CYS A 51 -5.32 9.18 -4.84
N LEU A 52 -4.94 9.79 -5.97
CA LEU A 52 -4.86 11.25 -6.11
C LEU A 52 -6.23 11.91 -6.01
N TRP A 53 -7.26 11.33 -6.65
CA TRP A 53 -8.63 11.83 -6.57
C TRP A 53 -9.23 11.71 -5.17
N LEU A 54 -8.86 10.68 -4.42
CA LEU A 54 -9.30 10.50 -3.04
C LEU A 54 -8.58 11.43 -2.04
N LEU A 55 -7.44 11.98 -2.42
CA LEU A 55 -6.62 12.87 -1.59
C LEU A 55 -7.40 14.13 -1.12
N PRO A 56 -8.12 14.87 -1.99
CA PRO A 56 -8.97 15.98 -1.57
C PRO A 56 -10.35 15.54 -1.02
N THR A 57 -10.78 14.29 -1.21
CA THR A 57 -12.10 13.87 -0.73
C THR A 57 -12.12 13.68 0.78
N ARG A 58 -12.95 14.48 1.46
CA ARG A 58 -13.13 14.47 2.91
C ARG A 58 -14.50 13.92 3.28
N LEU A 59 -14.71 12.64 3.01
CA LEU A 59 -15.98 11.99 3.36
C LEU A 59 -16.03 11.72 4.88
N PRO A 60 -17.22 11.73 5.49
CA PRO A 60 -17.38 11.41 6.91
C PRO A 60 -16.83 10.00 7.18
N GLY A 61 -15.90 9.88 8.13
CA GLY A 61 -15.19 8.64 8.46
C GLY A 61 -13.84 8.45 7.76
N MET A 62 -13.47 9.33 6.82
CA MET A 62 -12.12 9.40 6.22
C MET A 62 -11.27 10.51 6.83
N GLU A 63 -11.75 11.20 7.86
CA GLU A 63 -10.99 12.21 8.59
C GLU A 63 -11.02 11.97 10.08
N LEU A 64 -9.92 12.31 10.74
CA LEU A 64 -9.76 12.31 12.18
C LEU A 64 -9.11 13.66 12.51
N LEU A 65 -9.80 14.51 13.27
CA LEU A 65 -9.32 15.86 13.63
C LEU A 65 -9.00 16.76 12.40
N GLY A 66 -9.73 16.58 11.29
CA GLY A 66 -9.49 17.32 10.03
C GLY A 66 -8.28 16.83 9.23
N ILE A 67 -7.65 15.73 9.65
CA ILE A 67 -6.53 15.08 8.97
C ILE A 67 -7.07 13.84 8.25
N GLY A 68 -6.79 13.72 6.95
CA GLY A 68 -7.16 12.55 6.14
C GLY A 68 -6.05 11.50 6.05
N PRO A 69 -6.36 10.29 5.57
CA PRO A 69 -5.36 9.26 5.29
C PRO A 69 -4.44 9.68 4.13
N ASN A 70 -3.20 9.19 4.17
CA ASN A 70 -2.26 9.37 3.09
C ASN A 70 -2.40 8.23 2.08
N TRP A 71 -3.29 8.42 1.09
CA TRP A 71 -3.58 7.42 0.06
C TRP A 71 -2.36 7.01 -0.77
N LEU A 72 -1.48 7.97 -1.08
CA LEU A 72 -0.27 7.71 -1.86
C LEU A 72 0.72 6.87 -1.06
N LEU A 73 0.87 7.14 0.23
CA LEU A 73 1.69 6.31 1.11
C LEU A 73 1.16 4.87 1.17
N ILE A 74 -0.15 4.69 1.37
CA ILE A 74 -0.78 3.37 1.38
C ILE A 74 -0.47 2.63 0.07
N TRP A 75 -0.62 3.32 -1.07
CA TRP A 75 -0.35 2.77 -2.38
C TRP A 75 1.13 2.39 -2.56
N VAL A 76 2.06 3.28 -2.18
CA VAL A 76 3.51 3.04 -2.25
C VAL A 76 3.86 1.81 -1.43
N VAL A 77 3.32 1.69 -0.22
CA VAL A 77 3.54 0.51 0.62
C VAL A 77 2.99 -0.73 -0.07
N ALA A 78 1.73 -0.71 -0.49
CA ALA A 78 1.08 -1.87 -1.12
C ALA A 78 1.81 -2.36 -2.38
N TRP A 79 2.30 -1.44 -3.21
CA TRP A 79 3.02 -1.74 -4.44
C TRP A 79 4.46 -2.19 -4.18
N SER A 80 5.14 -1.59 -3.21
CA SER A 80 6.57 -1.84 -2.92
C SER A 80 6.82 -3.15 -2.17
N VAL A 81 5.83 -3.69 -1.45
CA VAL A 81 5.95 -4.93 -0.65
C VAL A 81 6.42 -6.13 -1.47
N LYS A 82 6.16 -6.20 -2.78
CA LYS A 82 6.53 -7.35 -3.63
C LYS A 82 7.59 -7.04 -4.70
N ARG A 83 8.22 -5.87 -4.63
CA ARG A 83 9.09 -5.31 -5.67
C ARG A 83 10.49 -5.02 -5.10
N PRO A 84 11.54 -5.07 -5.94
CA PRO A 84 12.90 -4.80 -5.49
C PRO A 84 13.05 -3.37 -4.96
N VAL A 85 14.00 -3.19 -4.03
CA VAL A 85 14.24 -1.94 -3.28
C VAL A 85 14.34 -0.70 -4.16
N PHE A 86 15.13 -0.78 -5.23
CA PHE A 86 15.31 0.35 -6.15
C PHE A 86 13.99 0.77 -6.81
N VAL A 87 13.16 -0.20 -7.18
CA VAL A 87 11.88 0.05 -7.84
C VAL A 87 10.88 0.64 -6.85
N GLY A 88 10.82 0.14 -5.62
CA GLY A 88 10.00 0.72 -4.54
C GLY A 88 10.39 2.17 -4.20
N ALA A 89 11.69 2.44 -4.09
CA ALA A 89 12.20 3.78 -3.85
C ALA A 89 11.83 4.75 -5.00
N LEU A 90 12.03 4.33 -6.25
CA LEU A 90 11.70 5.13 -7.43
C LEU A 90 10.21 5.45 -7.50
N ALA A 91 9.33 4.49 -7.24
CA ALA A 91 7.89 4.73 -7.23
C ALA A 91 7.49 5.70 -6.11
N GLY A 92 8.10 5.59 -4.92
CA GLY A 92 7.91 6.54 -3.84
C GLY A 92 8.29 7.97 -4.24
N ILE A 93 9.47 8.15 -4.87
CA ILE A 93 9.93 9.46 -5.35
C ILE A 93 8.97 10.02 -6.40
N VAL A 94 8.62 9.22 -7.41
CA VAL A 94 7.71 9.65 -8.50
C VAL A 94 6.35 10.06 -7.93
N LEU A 95 5.79 9.28 -7.00
CA LEU A 95 4.52 9.63 -6.37
C LEU A 95 4.60 10.83 -5.45
N GLY A 96 5.72 11.04 -4.75
CA GLY A 96 5.91 12.25 -3.97
C GLY A 96 6.11 13.48 -4.82
N MET A 97 6.81 13.40 -5.96
CA MET A 97 6.87 14.50 -6.92
C MET A 97 5.49 14.79 -7.54
N LEU A 98 4.71 13.73 -7.80
CA LEU A 98 3.35 13.87 -8.28
C LEU A 98 2.46 14.54 -7.23
N GLN A 99 2.61 14.16 -5.96
CA GLN A 99 1.93 14.82 -4.85
C GLN A 99 2.35 16.28 -4.76
N ASP A 100 3.64 16.58 -4.75
CA ASP A 100 4.22 17.94 -4.72
C ASP A 100 3.71 18.81 -5.87
N GLY A 101 3.40 18.22 -7.03
CA GLY A 101 2.81 18.92 -8.18
C GLY A 101 1.31 19.23 -8.02
N PHE A 102 0.58 18.45 -7.23
CA PHE A 102 -0.82 18.70 -6.87
C PHE A 102 -0.96 19.56 -5.61
N THR A 103 0.01 19.47 -4.70
CA THR A 103 0.07 20.21 -3.44
C THR A 103 1.12 21.30 -3.48
N SER A 104 1.54 21.82 -2.33
CA SER A 104 2.71 22.70 -2.23
C SER A 104 3.99 21.87 -2.37
N PRO A 105 5.02 22.33 -3.11
CA PRO A 105 6.30 21.64 -3.25
C PRO A 105 7.23 21.78 -2.03
N ASP A 106 6.93 22.71 -1.12
CA ASP A 106 7.75 22.97 0.07
C ASP A 106 7.03 22.54 1.36
N PRO A 107 7.58 21.59 2.15
CA PRO A 107 8.71 20.69 1.88
C PRO A 107 8.32 19.48 0.99
N THR A 108 9.31 18.78 0.43
CA THR A 108 9.06 17.74 -0.59
C THR A 108 8.55 16.42 0.01
N HIS A 109 7.44 15.92 -0.53
CA HIS A 109 6.94 14.58 -0.27
C HIS A 109 7.73 13.50 -1.02
N ALA A 110 8.50 13.86 -2.05
CA ALA A 110 9.33 12.93 -2.83
C ALA A 110 10.37 12.20 -1.96
N LEU A 111 11.02 12.93 -1.04
CA LEU A 111 12.02 12.34 -0.15
C LEU A 111 11.37 11.39 0.86
N SER A 112 10.27 11.79 1.50
CA SER A 112 9.60 10.96 2.51
C SER A 112 9.00 9.69 1.89
N LEU A 113 8.28 9.80 0.77
CA LEU A 113 7.70 8.65 0.09
C LEU A 113 8.76 7.75 -0.55
N GLY A 114 9.86 8.32 -1.06
CA GLY A 114 11.01 7.56 -1.54
C GLY A 114 11.62 6.65 -0.46
N ILE A 115 11.83 7.19 0.75
CA ILE A 115 12.32 6.42 1.90
C ILE A 115 11.31 5.35 2.32
N VAL A 116 10.02 5.67 2.36
CA VAL A 116 8.96 4.70 2.67
C VAL A 116 8.96 3.54 1.68
N GLY A 117 9.04 3.82 0.37
CA GLY A 117 9.10 2.81 -0.68
C GLY A 117 10.33 1.91 -0.54
N MET A 118 11.50 2.51 -0.30
CA MET A 118 12.75 1.79 -0.05
C MET A 118 12.65 0.85 1.16
N LEU A 119 12.24 1.37 2.32
CA LEU A 119 12.13 0.60 3.56
C LEU A 119 11.10 -0.51 3.45
N THR A 120 9.96 -0.24 2.80
CA THR A 120 8.91 -1.24 2.60
C THR A 120 9.43 -2.42 1.75
N SER A 121 10.14 -2.14 0.66
CA SER A 121 10.74 -3.20 -0.15
C SER A 121 11.86 -3.96 0.55
N LEU A 122 12.51 -3.37 1.58
CA LEU A 122 13.47 -4.09 2.43
C LEU A 122 12.76 -5.07 3.39
N ILE A 123 11.61 -4.68 3.93
CA ILE A 123 10.78 -5.52 4.82
C ILE A 123 10.24 -6.75 4.07
N GLN A 124 10.13 -6.71 2.74
CA GLN A 124 9.72 -7.84 1.90
C GLN A 124 10.50 -9.14 2.19
N LYS A 125 11.77 -9.05 2.60
CA LYS A 125 12.59 -10.26 2.82
C LYS A 125 12.07 -11.16 3.96
N GLN A 126 11.13 -10.68 4.77
CA GLN A 126 10.50 -11.47 5.83
C GLN A 126 9.17 -12.07 5.35
N ARG A 127 9.16 -13.39 5.13
CA ARG A 127 8.01 -14.16 4.61
C ARG A 127 6.76 -14.10 5.49
N PHE A 128 6.92 -13.91 6.81
CA PHE A 128 5.82 -13.89 7.79
C PHE A 128 5.02 -12.58 7.82
N ILE A 129 5.52 -11.49 7.23
CA ILE A 129 4.87 -10.17 7.32
C ILE A 129 3.83 -9.93 6.21
N GLN A 130 3.79 -10.78 5.17
CA GLN A 130 3.01 -10.52 3.94
C GLN A 130 1.66 -11.24 3.86
N GLU A 131 1.38 -12.20 4.73
CA GLU A 131 0.18 -13.03 4.62
C GLU A 131 -1.00 -12.46 5.42
N ASP A 132 -0.74 -11.67 6.47
CA ASP A 132 -1.78 -11.15 7.36
C ASP A 132 -2.15 -9.69 7.06
N PHE A 133 -3.46 -9.44 6.97
CA PHE A 133 -4.04 -8.10 6.81
C PHE A 133 -3.57 -7.12 7.91
N ILE A 134 -3.37 -7.64 9.12
CA ILE A 134 -2.92 -6.88 10.29
C ILE A 134 -1.48 -6.40 10.10
N SER A 135 -0.61 -7.25 9.55
CA SER A 135 0.80 -6.91 9.32
C SER A 135 0.96 -5.77 8.33
N ILE A 136 0.15 -5.74 7.26
CA ILE A 136 0.15 -4.64 6.29
C ILE A 136 -0.33 -3.33 6.93
N ALA A 137 -1.42 -3.38 7.70
CA ALA A 137 -1.91 -2.23 8.45
C ALA A 137 -0.83 -1.68 9.39
N LEU A 138 -0.10 -2.56 10.09
CA LEU A 138 0.99 -2.18 10.99
C LEU A 138 2.18 -1.57 10.24
N ILE A 139 2.58 -2.11 9.09
CA ILE A 139 3.62 -1.51 8.24
C ILE A 139 3.22 -0.11 7.81
N VAL A 140 1.99 0.05 7.30
CA VAL A 140 1.49 1.37 6.86
C VAL A 140 1.46 2.35 8.02
N PHE A 141 1.05 1.92 9.22
CA PHE A 141 1.09 2.75 10.41
C PHE A 141 2.49 3.29 10.69
N VAL A 142 3.49 2.40 10.77
CA VAL A 142 4.89 2.78 11.04
C VAL A 142 5.45 3.67 9.94
N MET A 143 5.18 3.34 8.67
CA MET A 143 5.65 4.12 7.53
C MET A 143 5.00 5.51 7.47
N ALA A 144 3.74 5.64 7.86
CA ALA A 144 3.06 6.93 7.95
C ALA A 144 3.67 7.82 9.03
N VAL A 145 3.90 7.29 10.24
CA VAL A 145 4.59 8.04 11.30
C VAL A 145 5.99 8.48 10.84
N LEU A 146 6.73 7.58 10.19
CA LEU A 146 8.06 7.87 9.66
C LEU A 146 8.03 8.93 8.56
N SER A 147 7.09 8.85 7.63
CA SER A 147 6.94 9.84 6.55
C SER A 147 6.64 11.23 7.10
N GLU A 148 5.72 11.35 8.05
CA GLU A 148 5.35 12.63 8.67
C GLU A 148 6.49 13.19 9.54
N THR A 149 7.25 12.32 10.20
CA THR A 149 8.46 12.71 10.95
C THR A 149 9.53 13.27 10.02
N ILE A 150 9.76 12.63 8.87
CA ILE A 150 10.70 13.12 7.85
C ILE A 150 10.21 14.45 7.28
N PHE A 151 8.91 14.59 7.02
CA PHE A 151 8.33 15.84 6.52
C PHE A 151 8.48 16.98 7.54
N GLY A 152 8.18 16.73 8.82
CA GLY A 152 8.39 17.68 9.91
C GLY A 152 9.87 18.05 10.08
N LEU A 153 10.78 17.07 9.94
CA LEU A 153 12.22 17.32 9.99
C LEU A 153 12.70 18.19 8.83
N GLN A 154 12.24 17.92 7.60
CA GLN A 154 12.52 18.76 6.43
C GLN A 154 12.08 20.21 6.67
N LEU A 155 10.88 20.40 7.24
CA LEU A 155 10.36 21.73 7.56
C LEU A 155 11.25 22.46 8.57
N THR A 156 11.74 21.77 9.61
CA THR A 156 12.65 22.37 10.60
C THR A 156 14.00 22.76 10.00
N LEU A 157 14.60 21.86 9.21
CA LEU A 157 15.91 22.09 8.60
C LEU A 157 15.86 23.23 7.56
N MET A 158 14.79 23.30 6.77
CA MET A 158 14.60 24.37 5.79
C MET A 158 14.40 25.72 6.47
N ARG A 159 13.72 25.75 7.63
CA ARG A 159 13.48 27.00 8.38
C ARG A 159 14.72 27.50 9.12
N ASP A 160 15.56 26.60 9.64
CA ASP A 160 16.83 26.96 10.28
C ASP A 160 17.83 27.60 9.28
N GLY A 161 17.81 27.15 8.02
CA GLY A 161 18.68 27.68 6.95
C GLY A 161 18.34 29.10 6.47
N TYR A 162 17.09 29.56 6.62
CA TYR A 162 16.62 30.88 6.16
C TYR A 162 16.67 31.99 7.23
N GLY A 163 17.34 31.75 8.35
CA GLY A 163 17.58 32.78 9.36
C GLY A 163 16.48 32.85 10.42
N GLY A 164 16.56 31.92 11.38
CA GLY A 164 16.13 32.11 12.76
C GLY A 164 14.70 31.70 13.09
N GLN A 165 14.55 30.89 14.15
CA GLN A 165 13.71 31.17 15.31
C GLN A 165 13.99 30.20 16.48
N SER A 166 13.64 30.65 17.69
CA SER A 166 13.89 30.00 18.98
C SER A 166 13.33 28.57 19.09
N LEU A 167 14.01 27.72 19.87
CA LEU A 167 13.59 26.35 20.24
C LEU A 167 12.10 26.21 20.63
N ARG A 168 11.48 27.27 21.17
CA ARG A 168 10.05 27.31 21.53
C ARG A 168 9.11 27.24 20.32
N GLN A 169 9.46 27.86 19.19
CA GLN A 169 8.63 27.80 17.98
C GLN A 169 8.70 26.41 17.35
N VAL A 170 9.87 25.79 17.38
CA VAL A 170 10.09 24.40 16.95
C VAL A 170 9.22 23.45 17.79
N GLU A 171 9.23 23.57 19.12
CA GLU A 171 8.40 22.73 20.00
C GLU A 171 6.90 22.79 19.67
N SER A 172 6.38 23.98 19.36
CA SER A 172 4.97 24.14 18.98
C SER A 172 4.61 23.44 17.66
N ILE A 173 5.51 23.47 16.68
CA ILE A 173 5.35 22.80 15.39
C ILE A 173 5.36 21.28 15.59
N TRP A 174 6.29 20.77 16.41
CA TRP A 174 6.38 19.33 16.69
C TRP A 174 5.14 18.77 17.41
N LYS A 175 4.54 19.52 18.35
CA LYS A 175 3.29 19.10 19.00
C LYS A 175 2.14 18.98 18.00
N TYR A 176 2.02 19.91 17.07
CA TYR A 176 1.03 19.83 16.00
C TYR A 176 1.31 18.62 15.09
N TYR A 177 2.54 18.44 14.64
CA TYR A 177 2.92 17.32 13.78
C TYR A 177 2.81 15.95 14.45
N GLN A 178 2.95 15.84 15.78
CA GLN A 178 2.66 14.61 16.50
C GLN A 178 1.21 14.19 16.36
N VAL A 179 0.26 15.14 16.50
CA VAL A 179 -1.17 14.86 16.30
C VAL A 179 -1.45 14.49 14.85
N VAL A 180 -0.86 15.21 13.90
CA VAL A 180 -0.98 14.92 12.46
C VAL A 180 -0.46 13.52 12.14
N ALA A 181 0.74 13.18 12.61
CA ALA A 181 1.37 11.88 12.37
C ALA A 181 0.56 10.73 12.97
N LEU A 182 0.01 10.89 14.17
CA LEU A 182 -0.82 9.87 14.81
C LEU A 182 -2.17 9.73 14.10
N ALA A 183 -2.85 10.83 13.79
CA ALA A 183 -4.14 10.78 13.11
C ALA A 183 -4.01 10.18 11.70
N SER A 184 -3.03 10.63 10.91
CA SER A 184 -2.80 10.16 9.54
C SER A 184 -2.35 8.71 9.53
N SER A 185 -1.49 8.28 10.47
CA SER A 185 -1.03 6.89 10.56
C SER A 185 -2.14 5.92 10.96
N ILE A 186 -2.98 6.27 11.93
CA ILE A 186 -4.14 5.44 12.33
C ILE A 186 -5.11 5.29 11.16
N LEU A 187 -5.50 6.40 10.53
CA LEU A 187 -6.41 6.36 9.38
C LEU A 187 -5.81 5.57 8.21
N SER A 188 -4.55 5.84 7.87
CA SER A 188 -3.89 5.15 6.76
C SER A 188 -3.77 3.65 7.02
N SER A 189 -3.47 3.26 8.26
CA SER A 189 -3.42 1.86 8.69
C SER A 189 -4.78 1.17 8.56
N LEU A 190 -5.87 1.84 8.95
CA LEU A 190 -7.23 1.32 8.84
C LEU A 190 -7.67 1.10 7.38
N TRP A 191 -7.31 2.03 6.50
CA TRP A 191 -7.63 1.94 5.07
C TRP A 191 -6.67 1.04 4.28
N ALA A 192 -5.50 0.71 4.83
CA ALA A 192 -4.49 -0.08 4.14
C ALA A 192 -4.98 -1.44 3.64
N PRO A 193 -5.67 -2.29 4.43
CA PRO A 193 -6.16 -3.58 3.94
C PRO A 193 -7.16 -3.44 2.79
N VAL A 194 -7.99 -2.39 2.82
CA VAL A 194 -9.02 -2.12 1.81
C VAL A 194 -8.38 -1.81 0.46
N VAL A 195 -7.28 -1.07 0.44
CA VAL A 195 -6.52 -0.75 -0.78
C VAL A 195 -5.61 -1.91 -1.18
N TYR A 196 -4.92 -2.51 -0.22
CA TYR A 196 -3.95 -3.58 -0.47
C TYR A 196 -4.60 -4.82 -1.08
N TYR A 197 -5.72 -5.30 -0.52
CA TYR A 197 -6.31 -6.57 -0.94
C TYR A 197 -6.68 -6.65 -2.43
N PRO A 198 -7.44 -5.69 -3.01
CA PRO A 198 -7.80 -5.74 -4.42
C PRO A 198 -6.58 -5.62 -5.34
N LEU A 199 -5.64 -4.72 -5.02
CA LEU A 199 -4.42 -4.50 -5.80
C LEU A 199 -3.50 -5.72 -5.78
N ASN A 200 -3.27 -6.27 -4.58
CA ASN A 200 -2.42 -7.45 -4.42
C ASN A 200 -3.01 -8.66 -5.15
N ARG A 201 -4.33 -8.87 -5.08
CA ARG A 201 -5.01 -9.94 -5.82
C ARG A 201 -4.82 -9.78 -7.33
N TRP A 202 -4.94 -8.57 -7.85
CA TRP A 202 -4.72 -8.27 -9.26
C TRP A 202 -3.28 -8.61 -9.70
N TRP A 203 -2.28 -8.06 -9.01
CA TRP A 203 -0.86 -8.31 -9.38
C TRP A 203 -0.45 -9.77 -9.21
N GLN A 204 -1.02 -10.50 -8.25
CA GLN A 204 -0.83 -11.95 -8.13
C GLN A 204 -1.40 -12.71 -9.33
N GLN A 205 -2.60 -12.34 -9.80
CA GLN A 205 -3.19 -12.96 -10.98
C GLN A 205 -2.35 -12.70 -12.23
N MET A 206 -1.89 -11.46 -12.43
CA MET A 206 -1.01 -11.12 -13.56
C MET A 206 0.30 -11.93 -13.54
N LYS A 207 0.94 -12.04 -12.36
CA LYS A 207 2.17 -12.82 -12.21
C LYS A 207 1.98 -14.31 -12.51
N LEU A 208 0.84 -14.89 -12.13
CA LEU A 208 0.52 -16.29 -12.45
C LEU A 208 0.30 -16.50 -13.95
N LEU A 209 -0.29 -15.52 -14.64
CA LEU A 209 -0.55 -15.56 -16.08
C LEU A 209 0.72 -15.37 -16.92
N ASP A 210 1.74 -14.69 -16.40
CA ASP A 210 3.04 -14.55 -17.07
C ASP A 210 3.92 -15.81 -16.93
N GLN A 211 3.62 -16.68 -15.98
CA GLN A 211 4.35 -17.93 -15.73
C GLN A 211 3.76 -19.17 -16.44
N SER A 212 2.57 -19.03 -17.03
CA SER A 212 1.84 -20.08 -17.77
C SER A 212 2.03 -19.97 -19.27
#